data_AF-A0A7J7D6V1-F1
#
_entry.id   AF-A0A7J7D6V1-F1
#
_cell.length_a   1.000
_cell.length_b   1.000
_cell.length_c   1.000
_cell.angle_alpha   90.00
_cell.angle_beta   90.00
_cell.angle_gamma   90.00
#
_symmetry.space_group_name_H-M   'P 1'
#
loop_
_entity.id
_entity.type
_entity.pdbx_description
1 polymer ?
#
loop_
_entity_poly.entity_id
_entity_poly.type
_entity_poly.pdbx_seq_one_letter_code
_entity_poly.pdbx_strand_id
1 'polypeptide(L)'
;MRLLWLILVSYTLCRLVRADQIFSAHVGGTFGRSSHEPKYKIEFHPEDSPFHPDDDQEYMIMPNKDGQKYICFLPRDEKVKSIKPISQLNTSSMIVETEKRIKLKTPDELLEILKDRCFIRQEGWWSYEFCYQKKLRQLHIEDDKAVQEFVLGVFDEEATAAFNQNLSDISTLKDPRSKDASQRYHAHQYTNGTICDLTNQPRETEVRFVCSEPRAMISSITELSTCKYALTVQSPMLCKHPLFQEERPVSHTIDCNVLPKDYKDRKVEKGESEDNGIVMVTEVEHPSNADSEE
;
A
#
# COMPACT_ATOMS: atom_id res chain seq x y z
N MET A 1 -2.08 66.18 18.54
CA MET A 1 -2.76 64.99 19.12
C MET A 1 -2.87 63.79 18.19
N ARG A 2 -3.03 63.94 16.85
CA ARG A 2 -3.07 62.78 15.93
C ARG A 2 -1.71 62.13 15.63
N LEU A 3 -0.62 62.89 15.67
CA LEU A 3 0.74 62.38 15.42
C LEU A 3 1.30 61.54 16.59
N LEU A 4 0.98 61.92 17.83
CA LEU A 4 1.36 61.17 19.04
C LEU A 4 0.66 59.80 19.11
N TRP A 5 -0.57 59.71 18.60
CA TRP A 5 -1.32 58.45 18.55
C TRP A 5 -0.72 57.45 17.55
N LEU A 6 -0.22 57.92 16.41
CA LEU A 6 0.45 57.07 15.41
C LEU A 6 1.81 56.55 15.90
N ILE A 7 2.55 57.36 16.67
CA ILE A 7 3.82 56.93 17.27
C ILE A 7 3.58 55.92 18.40
N LEU A 8 2.52 56.10 19.21
CA LEU A 8 2.12 55.13 20.24
C LEU A 8 1.67 53.79 19.64
N VAL A 9 0.91 53.81 18.53
CA VAL A 9 0.46 52.60 17.82
C VAL A 9 1.64 51.86 17.16
N SER A 10 2.60 52.59 16.58
CA SER A 10 3.86 52.05 16.05
C SER A 10 4.73 51.42 17.14
N TYR A 11 4.86 52.07 18.31
CA TYR A 11 5.60 51.52 19.45
C TYR A 11 4.95 50.27 20.04
N THR A 12 3.62 50.16 20.01
CA THR A 12 2.89 48.96 20.45
C THR A 12 2.96 47.82 19.43
N LEU A 13 3.03 48.11 18.12
CA LEU A 13 3.21 47.09 17.07
C LEU A 13 4.66 46.58 16.97
N CYS A 14 5.67 47.41 17.30
CA CYS A 14 7.07 46.97 17.37
C CYS A 14 7.41 46.13 18.62
N ARG A 15 6.57 46.12 19.66
CA ARG A 15 6.78 45.35 20.91
C ARG A 15 6.11 43.96 20.90
N LEU A 16 5.41 43.59 19.84
CA LEU A 16 4.78 42.27 19.65
C LEU A 16 5.61 41.31 18.76
N VAL A 17 6.82 41.70 18.35
CA VAL A 17 7.81 40.76 17.81
C VAL A 17 8.55 40.14 18.99
N ARG A 18 7.96 39.09 19.58
CA ARG A 18 8.71 38.18 20.44
C ARG A 18 9.54 37.26 19.55
N ALA A 19 10.86 37.45 19.62
CA ALA A 19 11.82 36.43 19.30
C ALA A 19 11.76 35.37 20.41
N ASP A 20 10.99 34.30 20.19
CA ASP A 20 11.10 33.09 20.99
C ASP A 20 11.83 32.02 20.17
N GLN A 21 13.04 31.78 20.67
CA GLN A 21 14.05 30.78 20.41
C GLN A 21 13.71 29.61 19.49
N ILE A 22 14.51 29.52 18.42
CA ILE A 22 14.76 28.32 17.64
C ILE A 22 15.43 27.29 18.58
N PHE A 23 14.64 26.37 19.13
CA PHE A 23 15.18 25.13 19.67
C PHE A 23 15.42 24.16 18.51
N SER A 24 16.68 24.07 18.09
CA SER A 24 17.20 22.92 17.36
C SER A 24 17.35 21.76 18.35
N ALA A 25 16.54 20.71 18.19
CA ALA A 25 16.72 19.46 18.89
C ALA A 25 16.45 18.29 17.94
N HIS A 26 17.56 17.68 17.51
CA HIS A 26 17.74 16.27 17.17
C HIS A 26 16.80 15.65 16.12
N VAL A 27 17.39 15.45 14.93
CA VAL A 27 17.60 14.12 14.31
C VAL A 27 16.71 13.03 14.92
N GLY A 28 15.50 12.93 14.40
CA GLY A 28 14.67 11.75 14.49
C GLY A 28 14.19 11.49 13.08
N GLY A 29 14.91 10.64 12.35
CA GLY A 29 14.46 10.18 11.04
C GLY A 29 13.04 9.68 11.17
N THR A 30 12.11 10.31 10.47
CA THR A 30 10.77 9.76 10.26
C THR A 30 10.94 8.53 9.39
N PHE A 31 11.36 7.41 9.98
CA PHE A 31 11.05 6.10 9.44
C PHE A 31 9.53 6.05 9.40
N GLY A 32 8.99 6.26 8.21
CA GLY A 32 7.57 6.07 7.93
C GLY A 32 7.22 4.67 8.38
N ARG A 33 6.47 4.59 9.48
CA ARG A 33 5.87 3.35 9.95
C ARG A 33 5.08 2.80 8.76
N SER A 34 5.44 1.62 8.28
CA SER A 34 4.78 0.99 7.16
C SER A 34 3.27 0.94 7.46
N SER A 35 2.45 1.48 6.55
CA SER A 35 0.97 1.38 6.60
C SER A 35 0.50 -0.08 6.69
N HIS A 36 1.40 -1.03 6.40
CA HIS A 36 1.20 -2.46 6.34
C HIS A 36 1.68 -3.26 7.56
N GLU A 37 2.02 -2.64 8.70
CA GLU A 37 1.97 -3.44 9.94
C GLU A 37 0.51 -3.91 10.11
N PRO A 38 0.23 -5.22 10.13
CA PRO A 38 -1.11 -5.71 10.41
C PRO A 38 -1.60 -5.01 11.68
N LYS A 39 -2.76 -4.35 11.57
CA LYS A 39 -3.33 -3.63 12.70
C LYS A 39 -3.93 -4.66 13.64
N TYR A 40 -3.21 -4.97 14.71
CA TYR A 40 -3.74 -5.83 15.75
C TYR A 40 -4.58 -5.02 16.73
N LYS A 41 -5.75 -5.54 17.06
CA LYS A 41 -6.56 -5.09 18.19
C LYS A 41 -6.48 -6.16 19.27
N ILE A 42 -6.00 -5.83 20.45
CA ILE A 42 -5.97 -6.77 21.57
C ILE A 42 -7.28 -6.63 22.36
N GLU A 43 -7.99 -7.73 22.56
CA GLU A 43 -9.20 -7.80 23.37
C GLU A 43 -8.97 -8.70 24.57
N PHE A 44 -9.21 -8.17 25.77
CA PHE A 44 -9.06 -8.90 27.02
C PHE A 44 -10.42 -9.43 27.48
N HIS A 45 -10.48 -10.73 27.71
CA HIS A 45 -11.69 -11.43 28.12
C HIS A 45 -11.62 -11.76 29.62
N PRO A 46 -12.69 -11.43 30.38
CA PRO A 46 -12.76 -11.72 31.81
C PRO A 46 -13.05 -13.22 32.07
N GLU A 47 -12.86 -13.68 33.30
CA GLU A 47 -13.01 -15.09 33.67
C GLU A 47 -14.44 -15.63 33.45
N ASP A 48 -15.45 -14.76 33.52
CA ASP A 48 -16.86 -15.09 33.33
C ASP A 48 -17.27 -15.19 31.85
N SER A 49 -16.44 -14.69 30.92
CA SER A 49 -16.70 -14.71 29.48
C SER A 49 -15.41 -14.91 28.67
N PRO A 50 -14.75 -16.08 28.76
CA PRO A 50 -13.50 -16.33 28.04
C PRO A 50 -13.72 -16.51 26.54
N PHE A 51 -12.70 -16.14 25.75
CA PHE A 51 -12.61 -16.50 24.34
C PHE A 51 -12.30 -17.99 24.19
N HIS A 52 -12.96 -18.66 23.25
CA HIS A 52 -12.79 -20.08 22.99
C HIS A 52 -12.13 -20.25 21.61
N PRO A 53 -10.85 -20.66 21.55
CA PRO A 53 -10.14 -20.86 20.29
C PRO A 53 -10.62 -22.14 19.57
N ASP A 54 -10.37 -22.20 18.27
CA ASP A 54 -10.42 -23.45 17.50
C ASP A 54 -9.25 -24.40 17.90
N ASP A 55 -9.41 -25.71 17.68
CA ASP A 55 -8.49 -26.78 18.15
C ASP A 55 -6.99 -26.63 17.74
N ASP A 56 -6.67 -25.86 16.69
CA ASP A 56 -5.32 -25.70 16.13
C ASP A 56 -4.78 -24.25 16.19
N GLN A 57 -5.40 -23.36 16.98
CA GLN A 57 -4.96 -21.97 17.06
C GLN A 57 -3.70 -21.80 17.93
N GLU A 58 -2.65 -21.19 17.36
CA GLU A 58 -1.43 -20.84 18.10
C GLU A 58 -1.69 -19.79 19.19
N TYR A 59 -0.99 -19.87 20.31
CA TYR A 59 -1.13 -18.93 21.42
C TYR A 59 0.22 -18.58 22.04
N MET A 60 0.25 -17.45 22.74
CA MET A 60 1.40 -17.00 23.53
C MET A 60 0.93 -16.49 24.90
N ILE A 61 1.76 -16.70 25.91
CA ILE A 61 1.50 -16.20 27.27
C ILE A 61 2.19 -14.84 27.44
N MET A 62 1.42 -13.83 27.86
CA MET A 62 1.87 -12.45 28.02
C MET A 62 1.55 -11.94 29.43
N PRO A 63 2.53 -11.44 30.21
CA PRO A 63 2.28 -10.77 31.47
C PRO A 63 1.98 -9.27 31.27
N ASN A 64 1.07 -8.71 32.06
CA ASN A 64 0.87 -7.27 32.14
C ASN A 64 1.88 -6.62 33.13
N LYS A 65 1.79 -5.29 33.31
CA LYS A 65 2.68 -4.53 34.21
C LYS A 65 2.60 -4.96 35.68
N ASP A 66 1.47 -5.54 36.08
CA ASP A 66 1.20 -6.00 37.45
C ASP A 66 1.58 -7.49 37.65
N GLY A 67 2.12 -8.14 36.62
CA GLY A 67 2.47 -9.56 36.63
C GLY A 67 1.30 -10.52 36.42
N GLN A 68 0.09 -10.02 36.13
CA GLN A 68 -1.05 -10.84 35.73
C GLN A 68 -0.78 -11.45 34.36
N LYS A 69 -0.83 -12.78 34.28
CA LYS A 69 -0.61 -13.53 33.03
C LYS A 69 -1.90 -13.64 32.23
N TYR A 70 -1.74 -13.59 30.91
CA TYR A 70 -2.81 -13.80 29.93
C TYR A 70 -2.35 -14.84 28.90
N ILE A 71 -3.27 -15.67 28.43
CA ILE A 71 -3.07 -16.49 27.23
C ILE A 71 -3.72 -15.77 26.05
N CYS A 72 -2.91 -15.38 25.07
CA CYS A 72 -3.33 -14.59 23.91
C CYS A 72 -3.23 -15.44 22.65
N PHE A 73 -4.33 -15.55 21.91
CA PHE A 73 -4.43 -16.38 20.70
C PHE A 73 -3.98 -15.59 19.48
N LEU A 74 -3.01 -16.11 18.75
CA LEU A 74 -2.45 -15.45 17.59
C LEU A 74 -3.39 -15.62 16.38
N PRO A 75 -3.55 -14.57 15.56
CA PRO A 75 -4.31 -14.67 14.33
C PRO A 75 -3.60 -15.62 13.37
N ARG A 76 -4.36 -16.46 12.66
CA ARG A 76 -3.79 -17.31 11.62
C ARG A 76 -3.29 -16.43 10.48
N ASP A 77 -2.13 -16.76 9.92
CA ASP A 77 -1.75 -16.21 8.62
C ASP A 77 -2.81 -16.64 7.61
N GLU A 78 -3.58 -15.70 7.07
CA GLU A 78 -4.38 -15.94 5.88
C GLU A 78 -3.43 -16.23 4.72
N LYS A 79 -2.93 -17.46 4.62
CA LYS A 79 -2.44 -17.99 3.35
C LYS A 79 -3.66 -17.96 2.45
N VAL A 80 -3.74 -16.93 1.61
CA VAL A 80 -4.69 -16.78 0.53
C VAL A 80 -4.97 -18.17 0.01
N LYS A 81 -6.15 -18.71 0.32
CA LYS A 81 -6.56 -20.00 -0.21
C LYS A 81 -6.54 -19.79 -1.71
N SER A 82 -5.50 -20.31 -2.35
CA SER A 82 -5.47 -20.52 -3.79
C SER A 82 -6.82 -21.16 -4.11
N ILE A 83 -7.66 -20.45 -4.83
CA ILE A 83 -8.88 -21.00 -5.38
C ILE A 83 -8.42 -22.20 -6.19
N LYS A 84 -8.58 -23.41 -5.62
CA LYS A 84 -8.44 -24.63 -6.41
C LYS A 84 -9.55 -24.55 -7.46
N PRO A 85 -9.25 -24.77 -8.75
CA PRO A 85 -10.30 -24.79 -9.75
C PRO A 85 -11.28 -25.90 -9.36
N ILE A 86 -12.52 -25.52 -9.07
CA ILE A 86 -13.58 -26.48 -8.76
C ILE A 86 -13.80 -27.30 -10.02
N SER A 87 -13.37 -28.56 -9.93
CA SER A 87 -13.68 -29.61 -10.88
C SER A 87 -15.20 -29.76 -10.99
N GLN A 88 -15.64 -29.89 -12.24
CA GLN A 88 -16.98 -30.24 -12.68
C GLN A 88 -17.74 -31.14 -11.70
N LEU A 89 -18.85 -30.63 -11.17
CA LEU A 89 -19.96 -31.46 -10.71
C LEU A 89 -21.19 -31.05 -11.49
N ASN A 90 -21.55 -31.91 -12.44
CA ASN A 90 -22.86 -31.93 -13.08
C ASN A 90 -23.90 -32.23 -12.00
N THR A 91 -24.80 -31.30 -11.72
CA THR A 91 -26.06 -31.61 -11.07
C THR A 91 -27.14 -30.70 -11.64
N SER A 92 -28.05 -31.33 -12.40
CA SER A 92 -29.28 -30.72 -12.87
C SER A 92 -30.22 -30.51 -11.68
N SER A 93 -30.60 -29.27 -11.39
CA SER A 93 -31.98 -28.87 -11.08
C SER A 93 -32.06 -27.41 -10.62
N MET A 94 -32.93 -26.69 -11.31
CA MET A 94 -33.69 -25.49 -10.94
C MET A 94 -33.33 -24.75 -9.64
N ILE A 95 -32.60 -23.64 -9.79
CA ILE A 95 -32.91 -22.39 -9.09
C ILE A 95 -32.85 -21.28 -10.13
N VAL A 96 -33.99 -21.02 -10.79
CA VAL A 96 -34.22 -19.75 -11.45
C VAL A 96 -34.85 -18.86 -10.39
N GLU A 97 -34.02 -18.09 -9.69
CA GLU A 97 -34.52 -16.94 -8.94
C GLU A 97 -33.39 -15.90 -8.77
N THR A 98 -33.36 -14.99 -9.74
CA THR A 98 -32.94 -13.60 -9.57
C THR A 98 -31.45 -13.29 -9.36
N GLU A 99 -30.58 -13.84 -10.21
CA GLU A 99 -29.41 -13.06 -10.61
C GLU A 99 -29.89 -11.95 -11.56
N LYS A 100 -30.31 -10.81 -11.00
CA LYS A 100 -29.99 -9.55 -11.68
C LYS A 100 -28.47 -9.56 -11.78
N ARG A 101 -27.93 -10.03 -12.91
CA ARG A 101 -26.54 -9.78 -13.29
C ARG A 101 -26.41 -8.26 -13.27
N ILE A 102 -25.96 -7.71 -12.15
CA ILE A 102 -25.51 -6.33 -12.09
C ILE A 102 -24.34 -6.33 -13.05
N LYS A 103 -24.58 -5.85 -14.28
CA LYS A 103 -23.48 -5.58 -15.21
C LYS A 103 -22.59 -4.58 -14.49
N LEU A 104 -21.48 -5.08 -13.94
CA LEU A 104 -20.46 -4.23 -13.36
C LEU A 104 -19.97 -3.33 -14.48
N LYS A 105 -20.05 -2.01 -14.26
CA LYS A 105 -19.52 -1.05 -15.21
C LYS A 105 -18.02 -1.25 -15.37
N THR A 106 -17.50 -1.10 -16.57
CA THR A 106 -16.04 -1.16 -16.76
C THR A 106 -15.36 0.04 -16.08
N PRO A 107 -14.05 -0.01 -15.81
CA PRO A 107 -13.31 1.15 -15.30
C PRO A 107 -13.49 2.39 -16.17
N ASP A 108 -13.43 2.23 -17.49
CA ASP A 108 -13.63 3.34 -18.44
C ASP A 108 -15.05 3.91 -18.35
N GLU A 109 -16.09 3.08 -18.24
CA GLU A 109 -17.48 3.54 -18.05
C GLU A 109 -17.69 4.29 -16.72
N LEU A 110 -16.94 3.94 -15.67
CA LEU A 110 -16.95 4.66 -14.39
C LEU A 110 -16.24 6.00 -14.48
N LEU A 111 -15.23 6.11 -15.34
CA LEU A 111 -14.43 7.31 -15.55
C LEU A 111 -15.03 8.29 -16.59
N GLU A 112 -16.04 7.88 -17.38
CA GLU A 112 -16.74 8.77 -18.33
C GLU A 112 -17.27 10.08 -17.69
N ILE A 113 -17.57 10.09 -16.39
CA ILE A 113 -17.98 11.34 -15.69
C ILE A 113 -16.86 12.41 -15.67
N LEU A 114 -15.61 12.00 -15.91
CA LEU A 114 -14.45 12.88 -15.98
C LEU A 114 -14.29 13.53 -17.36
N LYS A 115 -15.07 13.09 -18.35
CA LYS A 115 -15.07 13.69 -19.68
C LYS A 115 -15.36 15.19 -19.58
N ASP A 116 -14.60 15.96 -20.35
CA ASP A 116 -14.59 17.42 -20.34
C ASP A 116 -14.19 18.09 -19.02
N ARG A 117 -13.70 17.33 -18.04
CA ARG A 117 -13.09 17.88 -16.82
C ARG A 117 -11.58 17.94 -16.94
N CYS A 118 -11.02 19.01 -16.40
CA CYS A 118 -9.58 19.19 -16.26
C CYS A 118 -9.22 19.34 -14.78
N PHE A 119 -8.09 18.77 -14.39
CA PHE A 119 -7.54 18.81 -13.05
C PHE A 119 -6.22 19.55 -13.09
N ILE A 120 -6.02 20.45 -12.14
CA ILE A 120 -4.77 21.22 -12.04
C ILE A 120 -4.10 20.89 -10.71
N ARG A 121 -2.78 20.68 -10.77
CA ARG A 121 -1.94 20.50 -9.59
C ARG A 121 -0.66 21.30 -9.73
N GLN A 122 -0.35 22.12 -8.73
CA GLN A 122 0.89 22.86 -8.65
C GLN A 122 1.93 22.07 -7.85
N GLU A 123 3.12 21.87 -8.39
CA GLU A 123 4.27 21.33 -7.69
C GLU A 123 5.49 22.23 -7.92
N GLY A 124 5.78 23.07 -6.92
CA GLY A 124 6.87 24.04 -6.98
C GLY A 124 6.69 25.04 -8.14
N TRP A 125 7.66 25.03 -9.06
CA TRP A 125 7.70 25.91 -10.23
C TRP A 125 6.67 25.56 -11.31
N TRP A 126 6.22 24.30 -11.35
CA TRP A 126 5.36 23.80 -12.41
C TRP A 126 3.92 23.62 -11.96
N SER A 127 2.99 23.90 -12.87
CA SER A 127 1.58 23.53 -12.79
C SER A 127 1.28 22.47 -13.82
N TYR A 128 0.57 21.42 -13.43
CA TYR A 128 0.19 20.32 -14.31
C TYR A 128 -1.31 20.33 -14.51
N GLU A 129 -1.74 20.46 -15.77
CA GLU A 129 -3.15 20.41 -16.17
C GLU A 129 -3.42 19.10 -16.91
N PHE A 130 -4.26 18.26 -16.31
CA PHE A 130 -4.69 17.00 -16.87
C PHE A 130 -6.15 17.09 -17.31
N CYS A 131 -6.44 16.96 -18.61
CA CYS A 131 -7.81 16.86 -19.11
C CYS A 131 -8.08 15.42 -19.59
N TYR A 132 -9.09 14.77 -19.01
CA TYR A 132 -9.40 13.36 -19.26
C TYR A 132 -9.69 13.10 -20.75
N GLN A 133 -9.04 12.08 -21.32
CA GLN A 133 -9.06 11.71 -22.75
C GLN A 133 -8.72 12.85 -23.72
N LYS A 134 -7.98 13.86 -23.25
CA LYS A 134 -7.48 14.97 -24.09
C LYS A 134 -5.96 15.02 -24.05
N LYS A 135 -5.39 15.77 -23.10
CA LYS A 135 -3.94 15.96 -22.99
C LYS A 135 -3.53 16.27 -21.56
N LEU A 136 -2.26 15.99 -21.27
CA LEU A 136 -1.57 16.46 -20.07
C LEU A 136 -0.60 17.57 -20.45
N ARG A 137 -0.66 18.69 -19.74
CA ARG A 137 0.22 19.85 -19.92
C ARG A 137 0.98 20.14 -18.66
N GLN A 138 2.22 20.57 -18.82
CA GLN A 138 3.04 21.21 -17.81
C GLN A 138 3.16 22.69 -18.17
N LEU A 139 2.81 23.58 -17.26
CA LEU A 139 2.78 25.01 -17.44
C LEU A 139 3.57 25.71 -16.34
N HIS A 140 4.31 26.74 -16.69
CA HIS A 140 4.77 27.74 -15.73
C HIS A 140 3.90 28.99 -15.87
N ILE A 141 3.35 29.45 -14.75
CA ILE A 141 2.41 30.57 -14.72
C ILE A 141 3.06 31.72 -13.93
N GLU A 142 3.12 32.89 -14.54
CA GLU A 142 3.59 34.15 -13.95
C GLU A 142 2.53 35.23 -14.26
N ASP A 143 2.15 36.03 -13.27
CA ASP A 143 1.08 37.06 -13.39
C ASP A 143 -0.20 36.55 -14.08
N ASP A 144 -0.69 35.37 -13.67
CA ASP A 144 -1.86 34.68 -14.23
C ASP A 144 -1.75 34.35 -15.74
N LYS A 145 -0.54 34.37 -16.31
CA LYS A 145 -0.27 34.01 -17.71
C LYS A 145 0.65 32.80 -17.79
N ALA A 146 0.29 31.85 -18.65
CA ALA A 146 1.18 30.74 -18.97
C ALA A 146 2.36 31.25 -19.81
N VAL A 147 3.53 31.38 -19.19
CA VAL A 147 4.76 31.85 -19.84
C VAL A 147 5.56 30.71 -20.47
N GLN A 148 5.37 29.48 -19.99
CA GLN A 148 5.96 28.28 -20.59
C GLN A 148 4.97 27.14 -20.57
N GLU A 149 4.94 26.35 -21.64
CA GLU A 149 4.05 25.21 -21.81
C GLU A 149 4.75 24.03 -22.48
N PHE A 150 4.58 22.84 -21.93
CA PHE A 150 4.95 21.57 -22.54
C PHE A 150 3.76 20.61 -22.49
N VAL A 151 3.50 19.91 -23.59
CA VAL A 151 2.55 18.80 -23.62
C VAL A 151 3.30 17.54 -23.21
N LEU A 152 2.87 16.89 -22.13
CA LEU A 152 3.48 15.65 -21.63
C LEU A 152 2.86 14.39 -22.27
N GLY A 153 1.83 14.58 -23.08
CA GLY A 153 1.20 13.56 -23.90
C GLY A 153 -0.25 13.93 -24.25
N VAL A 154 -0.75 13.30 -25.30
CA VAL A 154 -2.14 13.34 -25.79
C VAL A 154 -2.71 11.94 -25.67
N PHE A 155 -3.97 11.82 -25.29
CA PHE A 155 -4.61 10.53 -25.07
C PHE A 155 -4.50 9.64 -26.32
N ASP A 156 -4.01 8.42 -26.14
CA ASP A 156 -3.78 7.45 -27.19
C ASP A 156 -4.63 6.21 -26.91
N GLU A 157 -5.74 6.09 -27.64
CA GLU A 157 -6.72 5.00 -27.46
C GLU A 157 -6.13 3.64 -27.85
N GLU A 158 -5.36 3.59 -28.95
CA GLU A 158 -4.75 2.35 -29.44
C GLU A 158 -3.66 1.86 -28.48
N ALA A 159 -2.77 2.75 -28.04
CA ALA A 159 -1.73 2.42 -27.06
C ALA A 159 -2.35 2.01 -25.71
N THR A 160 -3.43 2.68 -25.29
CA THR A 160 -4.17 2.32 -24.07
C THR A 160 -4.79 0.93 -24.19
N ALA A 161 -5.46 0.62 -25.31
CA ALA A 161 -6.05 -0.68 -25.54
C ALA A 161 -4.98 -1.79 -25.59
N ALA A 162 -3.87 -1.55 -26.30
CA ALA A 162 -2.76 -2.50 -26.39
C ALA A 162 -2.10 -2.75 -25.03
N PHE A 163 -1.88 -1.70 -24.23
CA PHE A 163 -1.33 -1.80 -22.88
C PHE A 163 -2.24 -2.65 -21.98
N ASN A 164 -3.55 -2.40 -22.02
CA ASN A 164 -4.53 -3.12 -21.20
C ASN A 164 -4.79 -4.56 -21.70
N GLN A 165 -4.60 -4.86 -22.99
CA GLN A 165 -4.73 -6.22 -23.54
C GLN A 165 -3.53 -7.13 -23.24
N ASN A 166 -2.31 -6.59 -23.28
CA ASN A 166 -1.08 -7.35 -23.00
C ASN A 166 -1.05 -7.85 -21.53
N LEU A 167 -1.74 -7.14 -20.65
CA LEU A 167 -1.89 -7.46 -19.23
C LEU A 167 -3.12 -8.34 -18.99
N SER A 168 -3.13 -9.53 -19.59
CA SER A 168 -4.35 -10.33 -19.81
C SER A 168 -5.08 -10.90 -18.59
N ASP A 169 -4.64 -10.72 -17.34
CA ASP A 169 -5.45 -11.03 -16.14
C ASP A 169 -4.89 -10.39 -14.84
N ILE A 170 -4.40 -9.14 -14.91
CA ILE A 170 -4.09 -8.30 -13.74
C ILE A 170 -5.03 -7.10 -13.83
N SER A 171 -6.26 -7.25 -13.34
CA SER A 171 -7.36 -6.31 -13.65
C SER A 171 -7.24 -4.90 -13.05
N THR A 172 -6.03 -4.56 -12.61
CA THR A 172 -5.55 -3.29 -12.06
C THR A 172 -4.12 -3.54 -11.63
N LEU A 173 -3.12 -2.99 -12.32
CA LEU A 173 -1.74 -3.11 -11.85
C LEU A 173 -1.65 -2.57 -10.42
N LYS A 174 -0.88 -3.23 -9.55
CA LYS A 174 -0.47 -2.62 -8.29
C LYS A 174 0.59 -1.60 -8.64
N ASP A 175 0.44 -0.35 -8.20
CA ASP A 175 1.50 0.64 -8.41
C ASP A 175 2.72 0.21 -7.60
N PRO A 176 3.86 -0.15 -8.23
CA PRO A 176 5.06 -0.58 -7.51
C PRO A 176 5.63 0.49 -6.58
N ARG A 177 5.22 1.75 -6.77
CA ARG A 177 5.67 2.91 -5.99
C ARG A 177 4.60 3.42 -5.02
N SER A 178 3.40 2.83 -5.00
CA SER A 178 2.41 3.15 -3.98
C SER A 178 2.92 2.71 -2.61
N LYS A 179 2.72 3.57 -1.60
CA LYS A 179 2.96 3.20 -0.19
C LYS A 179 1.96 2.14 0.30
N ASP A 180 0.82 2.04 -0.38
CA ASP A 180 -0.22 1.05 -0.15
C ASP A 180 -0.13 -0.03 -1.25
N ALA A 181 0.56 -1.12 -0.93
CA ALA A 181 0.88 -2.24 -1.83
C ALA A 181 -0.35 -3.05 -2.28
N SER A 182 -1.57 -2.70 -1.84
CA SER A 182 -2.83 -3.27 -2.34
C SER A 182 -3.60 -2.32 -3.26
N GLN A 183 -3.12 -1.08 -3.48
CA GLN A 183 -3.82 -0.13 -4.32
C GLN A 183 -3.65 -0.47 -5.79
N ARG A 184 -4.78 -0.85 -6.37
CA ARG A 184 -5.00 -1.29 -7.73
C ARG A 184 -5.35 -0.07 -8.59
N TYR A 185 -4.76 0.07 -9.79
CA TYR A 185 -5.01 1.21 -10.68
C TYR A 185 -5.41 0.82 -12.11
N HIS A 186 -6.12 1.72 -12.80
CA HIS A 186 -6.47 1.64 -14.23
C HIS A 186 -5.56 2.55 -15.02
N ALA A 187 -5.00 2.09 -16.14
CA ALA A 187 -3.98 2.82 -16.88
C ALA A 187 -4.52 3.36 -18.20
N HIS A 188 -4.21 4.63 -18.50
CA HIS A 188 -4.32 5.24 -19.82
C HIS A 188 -2.95 5.71 -20.30
N GLN A 189 -2.66 5.51 -21.58
CA GLN A 189 -1.43 5.96 -22.20
C GLN A 189 -1.65 7.31 -22.91
N TYR A 190 -0.73 8.24 -22.67
CA TYR A 190 -0.71 9.56 -23.30
C TYR A 190 0.62 9.72 -24.02
N THR A 191 0.60 9.73 -25.35
CA THR A 191 1.79 9.72 -26.22
C THR A 191 1.89 11.01 -27.02
N ASN A 192 2.88 11.15 -27.90
CA ASN A 192 2.97 12.28 -28.85
C ASN A 192 2.96 13.68 -28.19
N GLY A 193 3.61 13.82 -27.04
CA GLY A 193 3.82 15.12 -26.40
C GLY A 193 4.85 15.99 -27.12
N THR A 194 5.15 17.16 -26.54
CA THR A 194 6.19 18.06 -27.05
C THR A 194 7.53 17.34 -27.10
N ILE A 195 8.28 17.52 -28.19
CA ILE A 195 9.61 16.91 -28.37
C ILE A 195 10.54 17.32 -27.23
N CYS A 196 11.12 16.31 -26.60
CA CYS A 196 12.11 16.44 -25.54
C CYS A 196 13.43 16.94 -26.14
N ASP A 197 13.97 18.02 -25.61
CA ASP A 197 15.27 18.58 -25.98
C ASP A 197 16.45 17.65 -25.63
N LEU A 198 16.31 16.87 -24.55
CA LEU A 198 17.35 15.97 -24.07
C LEU A 198 17.41 14.63 -24.83
N THR A 199 16.25 14.05 -25.16
CA THR A 199 16.17 12.72 -25.81
C THR A 199 15.79 12.78 -27.28
N ASN A 200 15.33 13.94 -27.76
CA ASN A 200 14.75 14.14 -29.07
C ASN A 200 13.56 13.21 -29.40
N GLN A 201 12.89 12.68 -28.37
CA GLN A 201 11.68 11.87 -28.48
C GLN A 201 10.47 12.65 -27.96
N PRO A 202 9.25 12.39 -28.45
CA PRO A 202 8.05 12.99 -27.87
C PRO A 202 7.90 12.58 -26.40
N ARG A 203 7.52 13.53 -25.55
CA ARG A 203 7.17 13.24 -24.15
C ARG A 203 5.96 12.30 -24.10
N GLU A 204 5.96 11.39 -23.14
CA GLU A 204 4.86 10.44 -22.91
C GLU A 204 4.55 10.30 -21.42
N THR A 205 3.30 9.95 -21.12
CA THR A 205 2.82 9.79 -19.74
C THR A 205 1.90 8.57 -19.60
N GLU A 206 2.16 7.75 -18.58
CA GLU A 206 1.21 6.76 -18.07
C GLU A 206 0.30 7.44 -17.02
N VAL A 207 -0.99 7.55 -17.29
CA VAL A 207 -1.96 8.09 -16.33
C VAL A 207 -2.62 6.93 -15.59
N ARG A 208 -2.48 6.91 -14.26
CA ARG A 208 -2.94 5.87 -13.35
C ARG A 208 -4.14 6.37 -12.55
N PHE A 209 -5.31 5.75 -12.74
CA PHE A 209 -6.49 6.08 -11.96
C PHE A 209 -6.64 5.11 -10.79
N VAL A 210 -6.75 5.66 -9.58
CA VAL A 210 -6.91 4.89 -8.33
C VAL A 210 -8.23 5.25 -7.65
N CYS A 211 -8.84 4.29 -6.96
CA CYS A 211 -9.98 4.56 -6.09
C CYS A 211 -9.53 5.43 -4.91
N SER A 212 -10.17 6.58 -4.72
CA SER A 212 -10.02 7.38 -3.51
C SER A 212 -11.18 8.37 -3.39
N GLU A 213 -11.64 8.60 -2.16
CA GLU A 213 -12.72 9.52 -1.80
C GLU A 213 -12.17 10.79 -1.14
N PRO A 214 -12.86 11.95 -1.19
CA PRO A 214 -14.22 12.14 -1.69
C PRO A 214 -14.34 12.67 -3.13
N ARG A 215 -13.24 13.16 -3.73
CA ARG A 215 -13.27 13.87 -5.02
C ARG A 215 -12.16 13.43 -5.95
N ALA A 216 -12.39 13.60 -7.26
CA ALA A 216 -11.37 13.34 -8.25
C ALA A 216 -10.30 14.45 -8.25
N MET A 217 -9.02 14.09 -8.24
CA MET A 217 -7.90 15.03 -8.28
C MET A 217 -6.58 14.32 -8.64
N ILE A 218 -5.58 15.09 -9.08
CA ILE A 218 -4.21 14.59 -9.26
C ILE A 218 -3.57 14.41 -7.88
N SER A 219 -3.18 13.18 -7.53
CA SER A 219 -2.51 12.87 -6.27
C SER A 219 -0.99 13.00 -6.36
N SER A 220 -0.39 12.67 -7.50
CA SER A 220 1.04 12.80 -7.74
C SER A 220 1.37 12.86 -9.23
N ILE A 221 2.50 13.50 -9.55
CA ILE A 221 3.17 13.39 -10.84
C ILE A 221 4.64 13.07 -10.59
N THR A 222 5.22 12.19 -11.38
CA THR A 222 6.62 11.79 -11.22
C THR A 222 7.22 11.49 -12.58
N GLU A 223 8.41 12.03 -12.83
CA GLU A 223 9.20 11.65 -13.99
C GLU A 223 9.89 10.31 -13.71
N LEU A 224 9.47 9.26 -14.43
CA LEU A 224 10.00 7.90 -14.26
C LEU A 224 11.42 7.77 -14.81
N SER A 225 11.65 8.46 -15.92
CA SER A 225 12.92 8.63 -16.63
C SER A 225 12.79 9.90 -17.48
N THR A 226 13.90 10.42 -18.01
CA THR A 226 13.90 11.65 -18.82
C THR A 226 12.78 11.67 -19.85
N CYS A 227 11.87 12.65 -19.73
CA CYS A 227 10.72 12.88 -20.61
C CYS A 227 9.64 11.78 -20.63
N LYS A 228 9.64 10.87 -19.65
CA LYS A 228 8.57 9.87 -19.42
C LYS A 228 7.99 10.04 -18.03
N TYR A 229 6.68 10.22 -17.94
CA TYR A 229 6.01 10.59 -16.70
C TYR A 229 5.01 9.51 -16.25
N ALA A 230 4.73 9.48 -14.96
CA ALA A 230 3.57 8.81 -14.39
C ALA A 230 2.74 9.86 -13.62
N LEU A 231 1.45 9.92 -13.95
CA LEU A 231 0.48 10.78 -13.28
C LEU A 231 -0.53 9.91 -12.55
N THR A 232 -0.70 10.09 -11.25
CA THR A 232 -1.74 9.38 -10.48
C THR A 232 -2.93 10.30 -10.25
N VAL A 233 -4.12 9.82 -10.63
CA VAL A 233 -5.39 10.52 -10.48
C VAL A 233 -6.28 9.70 -9.55
N GLN A 234 -6.65 10.30 -8.43
CA GLN A 234 -7.65 9.77 -7.53
C GLN A 234 -9.04 9.96 -8.13
N SER A 235 -9.90 8.95 -8.05
CA SER A 235 -11.29 9.02 -8.51
C SER A 235 -12.23 8.20 -7.63
N PRO A 236 -13.25 8.82 -7.01
CA PRO A 236 -14.22 8.10 -6.18
C PRO A 236 -15.11 7.17 -7.01
N MET A 237 -15.22 7.38 -8.33
CA MET A 237 -16.06 6.52 -9.17
C MET A 237 -15.50 5.12 -9.34
N LEU A 238 -14.17 4.97 -9.33
CA LEU A 238 -13.53 3.66 -9.39
C LEU A 238 -13.81 2.83 -8.14
N CYS A 239 -14.07 3.44 -6.99
CA CYS A 239 -14.41 2.73 -5.75
C CYS A 239 -15.71 1.92 -5.84
N LYS A 240 -16.56 2.19 -6.84
CA LYS A 240 -17.77 1.41 -7.15
C LYS A 240 -17.44 0.05 -7.77
N HIS A 241 -16.22 -0.11 -8.26
CA HIS A 241 -15.75 -1.34 -8.85
C HIS A 241 -15.01 -2.18 -7.80
N PRO A 242 -15.40 -3.46 -7.55
CA PRO A 242 -14.78 -4.29 -6.51
C PRO A 242 -13.26 -4.42 -6.64
N LEU A 243 -12.74 -4.45 -7.88
CA LEU A 243 -11.30 -4.53 -8.14
C LEU A 243 -10.48 -3.34 -7.63
N PHE A 244 -11.07 -2.17 -7.43
CA PHE A 244 -10.32 -0.97 -7.04
C PHE A 244 -10.50 -0.64 -5.56
N GLN A 245 -11.38 -1.35 -4.87
CA GLN A 245 -11.50 -1.21 -3.43
C GLN A 245 -10.20 -1.70 -2.82
N GLU A 246 -9.49 -0.81 -2.11
CA GLU A 246 -8.28 -1.18 -1.39
C GLU A 246 -8.59 -2.39 -0.50
N GLU A 247 -7.82 -3.46 -0.67
CA GLU A 247 -7.74 -4.50 0.36
C GLU A 247 -7.18 -3.81 1.60
N ARG A 248 -8.08 -3.36 2.49
CA ARG A 248 -7.68 -2.86 3.79
C ARG A 248 -6.95 -4.02 4.47
N PRO A 249 -5.76 -3.80 5.05
CA PRO A 249 -5.12 -4.84 5.84
C PRO A 249 -6.14 -5.29 6.88
N VAL A 250 -6.48 -6.58 6.86
CA VAL A 250 -7.43 -7.18 7.80
C VAL A 250 -6.92 -6.80 9.20
N SER A 251 -7.72 -6.05 9.96
CA SER A 251 -7.40 -5.84 11.36
C SER A 251 -7.62 -7.17 12.05
N HIS A 252 -6.57 -7.75 12.60
CA HIS A 252 -6.69 -9.02 13.30
C HIS A 252 -6.93 -8.75 14.78
N THR A 253 -7.94 -9.38 15.37
CA THR A 253 -8.13 -9.35 16.81
C THR A 253 -7.24 -10.42 17.45
N ILE A 254 -6.50 -10.04 18.50
CA ILE A 254 -5.79 -10.96 19.39
C ILE A 254 -6.62 -11.04 20.66
N ASP A 255 -7.29 -12.16 20.85
CA ASP A 255 -8.10 -12.42 22.03
C ASP A 255 -7.22 -12.97 23.16
N CYS A 256 -7.30 -12.37 24.34
CA CYS A 256 -6.49 -12.70 25.50
C CYS A 256 -7.37 -13.08 26.70
N ASN A 257 -7.26 -14.31 27.19
CA ASN A 257 -7.93 -14.76 28.40
C ASN A 257 -7.02 -14.58 29.62
N VAL A 258 -7.60 -14.19 30.76
CA VAL A 258 -6.89 -14.13 32.05
C VAL A 258 -6.47 -15.54 32.48
N LEU A 259 -5.22 -15.69 32.92
CA LEU A 259 -4.74 -16.92 33.55
C LEU A 259 -4.75 -16.82 35.09
N PRO A 260 -5.04 -17.90 35.82
CA PRO A 260 -4.90 -17.94 37.27
C PRO A 260 -3.48 -17.59 37.75
N LYS A 261 -3.38 -16.98 38.93
CA LYS A 261 -2.09 -16.52 39.50
C LYS A 261 -1.09 -17.65 39.79
N ASP A 262 -1.57 -18.88 39.92
CA ASP A 262 -0.80 -20.09 40.17
C ASP A 262 -0.41 -20.85 38.88
N TYR A 263 -0.70 -20.29 37.70
CA TYR A 263 -0.37 -20.90 36.42
C TYR A 263 1.15 -21.09 36.25
N LYS A 264 1.58 -22.37 36.18
CA LYS A 264 2.96 -22.78 35.88
C LYS A 264 3.11 -22.99 34.37
N ASP A 265 4.05 -22.27 33.75
CA ASP A 265 4.34 -22.41 32.32
C ASP A 265 4.87 -23.83 32.08
N ARG A 266 4.09 -24.68 31.43
CA ARG A 266 4.60 -25.97 30.92
C ARG A 266 5.47 -25.64 29.71
N LYS A 267 6.79 -25.59 29.90
CA LYS A 267 7.71 -25.67 28.77
C LYS A 267 7.40 -26.99 28.05
N VAL A 268 7.05 -26.92 26.77
CA VAL A 268 7.05 -28.09 25.91
C VAL A 268 8.50 -28.59 25.87
N GLU A 269 8.77 -29.67 26.59
CA GLU A 269 10.03 -30.40 26.49
C GLU A 269 10.10 -30.96 25.06
N LYS A 270 11.06 -30.44 24.31
CA LYS A 270 11.52 -31.06 23.06
C LYS A 270 12.04 -32.44 23.48
N GLY A 271 11.35 -33.50 23.07
CA GLY A 271 11.68 -34.86 23.46
C GLY A 271 13.16 -35.17 23.29
N GLU A 272 13.76 -35.71 24.36
CA GLU A 272 15.07 -36.34 24.33
C GLU A 272 15.02 -37.52 23.35
N SER A 273 15.65 -37.37 22.20
CA SER A 273 16.11 -38.51 21.41
C SER A 273 17.48 -38.92 21.94
N GLU A 274 17.58 -40.19 22.30
CA GLU A 274 18.72 -40.87 22.90
C GLU A 274 20.09 -40.46 22.32
N ASP A 275 20.99 -40.18 23.26
CA ASP A 275 22.43 -40.02 23.08
C ASP A 275 23.05 -41.29 22.48
N ASN A 276 23.47 -41.20 21.21
CA ASN A 276 24.55 -42.01 20.69
C ASN A 276 25.68 -41.06 20.31
N GLY A 277 26.53 -40.76 21.29
CA GLY A 277 27.75 -39.98 21.13
C GLY A 277 28.62 -40.48 19.97
N ILE A 278 28.89 -39.58 19.03
CA ILE A 278 29.88 -39.79 17.98
C ILE A 278 31.27 -39.68 18.63
N VAL A 279 31.93 -40.83 18.80
CA VAL A 279 33.33 -40.90 19.22
C VAL A 279 34.21 -40.46 18.05
N MET A 280 34.98 -39.40 18.30
CA MET A 280 36.03 -38.88 17.44
C MET A 280 37.17 -39.92 17.32
N VAL A 281 37.56 -40.29 16.10
CA VAL A 281 38.80 -41.02 15.85
C VAL A 281 39.59 -40.28 14.78
N THR A 282 40.72 -39.70 15.19
CA THR A 282 41.84 -39.36 14.30
C THR A 282 43.08 -40.12 14.75
N GLU A 283 43.89 -40.46 13.75
CA GLU A 283 45.21 -41.12 13.74
C GLU A 283 45.21 -42.66 13.85
N VAL A 284 45.41 -43.37 12.72
CA VAL A 284 46.68 -43.70 12.02
C VAL A 284 47.36 -44.90 12.68
N GLU A 285 47.38 -46.05 11.98
CA GLU A 285 48.57 -46.74 11.43
C GLU A 285 48.27 -48.22 11.09
N HIS A 286 48.84 -48.71 9.99
CA HIS A 286 48.77 -50.10 9.53
C HIS A 286 49.55 -51.03 10.46
N PRO A 287 49.22 -52.34 10.49
CA PRO A 287 50.24 -53.27 10.02
C PRO A 287 49.72 -54.44 9.17
N SER A 288 50.66 -54.91 8.36
CA SER A 288 50.72 -56.13 7.56
C SER A 288 50.30 -57.41 8.29
N ASN A 289 49.67 -58.34 7.56
CA ASN A 289 50.24 -59.68 7.40
C ASN A 289 49.66 -60.40 6.17
N ALA A 290 50.57 -61.13 5.53
CA ALA A 290 50.42 -61.90 4.32
C ALA A 290 49.96 -63.35 4.61
N ASP A 291 49.79 -64.08 3.51
CA ASP A 291 49.68 -65.54 3.36
C ASP A 291 48.28 -66.14 3.61
N SER A 292 47.77 -67.07 2.80
CA SER A 292 48.27 -67.74 1.59
C SER A 292 47.11 -68.53 0.95
N GLU A 293 47.27 -68.82 -0.34
CA GLU A 293 46.48 -69.67 -1.24
C GLU A 293 45.94 -70.98 -0.61
N GLU A 294 44.70 -71.36 -0.97
CA GLU A 294 44.40 -72.52 -1.83
C GLU A 294 42.96 -72.43 -2.38
#